data_AF-A0A7W5T4V0-F1
#
_entry.id   AF-A0A7W5T4V0-F1
#
_cell.length_a   1.000
_cell.length_b   1.000
_cell.length_c   1.000
_cell.angle_alpha   90.00
_cell.angle_beta   90.00
_cell.angle_gamma   90.00
#
_symmetry.space_group_name_H-M   'P 1'
#
loop_
_entity.id
_entity.type
_entity.pdbx_description
1 polymer ?
#
loop_
_entity_poly.entity_id
_entity_poly.type
_entity_poly.pdbx_seq_one_letter_code
_entity_poly.pdbx_strand_id
1 'polypeptide(L)'
;MDWAALKSKHVHAAYDADSRDLHVKFPGSPPVKHADIPPHVYQNLLETSDPHFYYNYYIAPSRVPQGSRHRVFLFYALKLVLLLAVSSLLMVTSLDQGPNGVFEESELRSN
;
A
#
# COMPACT_ATOMS: atom_id res chain seq x y z
N MET A 1 -15.87 3.33 16.77
CA MET A 1 -16.59 4.09 15.73
C MET A 1 -17.92 3.41 15.49
N ASP A 2 -19.01 4.18 15.46
CA ASP A 2 -20.36 3.65 15.30
C ASP A 2 -20.93 4.03 13.93
N TRP A 3 -21.64 3.09 13.32
CA TRP A 3 -22.27 3.30 12.02
C TRP A 3 -23.65 3.94 12.19
N ALA A 4 -23.81 5.13 11.62
CA ALA A 4 -25.09 5.84 11.55
C ALA A 4 -25.73 5.62 10.16
N ALA A 5 -27.03 5.33 10.14
CA ALA A 5 -27.81 5.33 8.91
C ALA A 5 -28.03 6.77 8.43
N LEU A 6 -27.82 7.03 7.15
CA LEU A 6 -28.13 8.32 6.53
C LEU A 6 -29.62 8.38 6.14
N LYS A 7 -30.13 9.57 5.84
CA LYS A 7 -31.53 9.75 5.38
C LYS A 7 -31.85 9.08 4.04
N SER A 8 -30.83 8.65 3.30
CA SER A 8 -30.98 7.77 2.13
C SER A 8 -31.05 6.32 2.60
N LYS A 9 -32.09 5.61 2.17
CA LYS A 9 -32.26 4.19 2.48
C LYS A 9 -31.00 3.42 2.06
N HIS A 10 -30.42 2.68 3.01
CA HIS A 10 -29.27 1.78 2.85
C HIS A 10 -27.87 2.42 2.82
N VAL A 11 -27.73 3.75 2.95
CA VAL A 11 -26.40 4.38 3.07
C VAL A 11 -26.04 4.55 4.54
N HIS A 12 -24.82 4.20 4.90
CA HIS A 12 -24.33 4.31 6.28
C HIS A 12 -23.01 5.09 6.32
N ALA A 13 -22.79 5.84 7.40
CA ALA A 13 -21.55 6.55 7.64
C ALA A 13 -21.08 6.36 9.09
N ALA A 14 -19.77 6.21 9.28
CA ALA A 14 -19.13 6.17 10.59
C ALA A 14 -18.00 7.20 10.61
N TYR A 15 -17.89 7.98 11.68
CA TYR A 15 -16.89 9.01 11.84
C TYR A 15 -16.03 8.74 13.07
N ASP A 16 -14.72 8.90 12.92
CA ASP A 16 -13.76 8.88 14.02
C ASP A 16 -13.27 10.31 14.25
N ALA A 17 -13.60 10.87 15.41
CA ALA A 17 -13.28 12.25 15.75
C ALA A 17 -11.78 12.46 16.04
N ASP A 18 -11.08 11.42 16.51
CA ASP A 18 -9.67 11.51 16.88
C ASP A 18 -8.79 11.56 15.63
N SER A 19 -9.07 10.68 14.66
CA SER A 19 -8.35 10.60 13.39
C SER A 19 -8.94 11.48 12.28
N ARG A 20 -10.15 12.01 12.48
CA ARG A 20 -10.97 12.71 11.46
C ARG A 20 -11.26 11.87 10.22
N ASP A 21 -11.28 10.55 10.42
CA ASP A 21 -11.58 9.59 9.37
C ASP A 21 -13.10 9.40 9.24
N LEU A 22 -13.60 9.54 8.02
CA LEU A 22 -14.97 9.23 7.64
C LEU A 22 -15.01 7.96 6.81
N HIS A 23 -15.82 7.00 7.26
CA HIS A 23 -16.16 5.80 6.52
C HIS A 23 -17.58 5.91 5.98
N VAL A 24 -17.76 5.69 4.67
CA VAL A 24 -19.07 5.70 4.01
C VAL A 24 -19.30 4.37 3.31
N LYS A 25 -20.49 3.79 3.50
CA LYS A 25 -20.91 2.53 2.91
C LYS A 25 -22.17 2.73 2.08
N PHE A 26 -22.04 2.63 0.76
CA PHE A 26 -23.15 2.60 -0.18
C PHE A 26 -23.61 1.15 -0.43
N PRO A 27 -24.90 0.95 -0.76
CA PRO A 27 -25.42 -0.38 -1.09
C PRO A 27 -24.64 -1.00 -2.26
N GLY A 28 -24.28 -2.27 -2.13
CA GLY A 28 -23.55 -3.01 -3.17
C GLY A 28 -22.06 -2.68 -3.32
N SER A 29 -21.50 -1.87 -2.42
CA SER A 29 -20.08 -1.47 -2.46
C SER A 29 -19.36 -1.73 -1.14
N PRO A 30 -18.03 -1.94 -1.17
CA PRO A 30 -17.24 -1.95 0.06
C PRO A 30 -17.21 -0.54 0.71
N PRO A 31 -17.05 -0.46 2.04
CA PRO A 31 -16.85 0.82 2.72
C PRO A 31 -15.66 1.59 2.14
N VAL A 32 -15.87 2.88 1.90
CA VAL A 32 -14.84 3.82 1.43
C VAL A 32 -14.40 4.69 2.60
N LYS A 33 -13.09 4.81 2.77
CA LYS A 33 -12.46 5.67 3.78
C LYS A 33 -12.07 7.01 3.16
N HIS A 34 -12.31 8.08 3.89
CA HIS A 34 -11.90 9.45 3.62
C HIS A 34 -11.19 9.99 4.86
N ALA A 35 -10.04 10.63 4.69
CA ALA A 35 -9.30 11.23 5.81
C ALA A 35 -9.52 12.74 5.83
N ASP A 36 -9.13 13.37 6.94
CA ASP A 36 -9.16 14.82 7.12
C ASP A 36 -10.54 15.44 6.90
N ILE A 37 -11.61 14.68 7.18
CA ILE A 37 -12.98 15.19 7.04
C ILE A 37 -13.32 16.02 8.29
N PRO A 38 -13.68 17.31 8.13
CA PRO A 38 -14.09 18.13 9.27
C PRO A 38 -15.38 17.61 9.93
N PRO A 39 -15.53 17.76 11.26
CA PRO A 39 -16.72 17.28 11.98
C PRO A 39 -18.04 17.81 11.41
N HIS A 40 -18.08 19.08 11.00
CA HIS A 40 -19.28 19.70 10.44
C HIS A 40 -19.70 19.08 9.09
N VAL A 41 -18.77 18.55 8.30
CA VAL A 41 -19.07 17.87 7.04
C VAL A 41 -19.77 16.54 7.32
N TYR A 42 -19.32 15.80 8.34
CA TYR A 42 -20.00 14.59 8.79
C TYR A 42 -21.41 14.90 9.31
N GLN A 43 -21.57 15.95 10.11
CA GLN A 43 -22.87 16.34 10.63
C GLN A 43 -23.85 16.73 9.51
N ASN A 44 -23.39 17.53 8.54
CA ASN A 44 -24.18 17.86 7.36
C ASN A 44 -24.58 16.63 6.54
N LEU A 45 -23.71 15.61 6.45
CA LEU A 45 -24.02 14.35 5.77
C LEU A 45 -25.12 13.55 6.49
N LEU A 46 -25.22 13.64 7.83
CA LEU A 46 -26.32 13.03 8.58
C LEU A 46 -27.65 13.79 8.39
N GLU A 47 -27.56 15.11 8.31
CA GLU A 47 -28.73 16.00 8.30
C GLU A 47 -29.33 16.21 6.89
N THR A 48 -28.53 16.06 5.83
CA THR A 48 -28.94 16.29 4.44
C THR A 48 -30.08 15.36 4.01
N SER A 49 -31.02 15.90 3.22
CA SER A 49 -32.09 15.15 2.57
C SER A 49 -31.59 14.27 1.42
N ASP A 50 -30.47 14.66 0.79
CA ASP A 50 -29.83 13.91 -0.29
C ASP A 50 -28.36 13.60 0.04
N PRO A 51 -28.11 12.47 0.74
CA PRO A 51 -26.76 12.01 1.03
C PRO A 51 -25.92 11.67 -0.20
N HIS A 52 -26.54 11.26 -1.32
CA HIS A 52 -25.80 10.91 -2.53
C HIS A 52 -25.22 12.16 -3.18
N PHE A 53 -26.04 13.19 -3.37
CA PHE A 53 -25.58 14.47 -3.90
C PHE A 53 -24.52 15.09 -2.98
N TYR A 54 -24.78 15.16 -1.68
CA TYR A 54 -23.86 15.74 -0.71
C TYR A 54 -22.51 15.02 -0.72
N TYR A 55 -22.53 13.69 -0.67
CA TYR A 55 -21.31 12.90 -0.73
C TYR A 55 -20.52 13.15 -2.01
N ASN A 56 -21.16 13.09 -3.17
CA ASN A 56 -20.48 13.23 -4.45
C ASN A 56 -19.80 14.60 -4.62
N TYR A 57 -20.43 15.66 -4.08
CA TYR A 57 -19.94 17.02 -4.26
C TYR A 57 -18.90 17.44 -3.20
N TYR A 58 -19.11 17.05 -1.94
CA TYR A 58 -18.30 17.55 -0.81
C TYR A 58 -17.32 16.54 -0.23
N ILE A 59 -17.48 15.23 -0.49
CA ILE A 59 -16.72 14.17 0.19
C ILE A 59 -15.96 13.28 -0.80
N ALA A 60 -16.57 12.90 -1.92
CA ALA A 60 -15.92 12.02 -2.90
C ALA A 60 -14.55 12.54 -3.41
N PRO A 61 -14.32 13.86 -3.59
CA PRO A 61 -13.02 14.38 -4.00
C PRO A 61 -11.89 14.18 -2.97
N SER A 62 -12.21 14.07 -1.67
CA SER A 62 -11.24 13.84 -0.58
C SER A 62 -10.94 12.36 -0.33
N ARG A 63 -11.29 11.50 -1.29
CA ARG A 63 -11.04 10.07 -1.21
C ARG A 63 -9.55 9.77 -1.11
N VAL A 64 -9.17 9.14 0.00
CA VAL A 64 -7.82 8.62 0.17
C VAL A 64 -7.71 7.34 -0.66
N PRO A 65 -6.71 7.21 -1.55
CA PRO A 65 -6.45 5.97 -2.24
C PRO A 65 -6.17 4.88 -1.20
N GLN A 66 -7.04 3.87 -1.19
CA GLN A 66 -7.01 2.77 -0.24
C GLN A 66 -5.79 1.89 -0.52
N GLY A 67 -4.64 2.24 0.08
CA GLY A 67 -3.61 1.30 0.50
C GLY A 67 -2.97 0.38 -0.56
N SER A 68 -2.79 0.79 -1.82
CA SER A 68 -1.89 0.03 -2.72
C SER A 68 -0.42 0.17 -2.31
N ARG A 69 -0.06 1.31 -1.72
CA ARG A 69 1.34 1.63 -1.35
C ARG A 69 1.96 0.58 -0.44
N HIS A 70 1.25 0.08 0.56
CA HIS A 70 1.84 -0.87 1.52
C HIS A 70 2.16 -2.23 0.88
N ARG A 71 1.29 -2.75 0.01
CA ARG A 71 1.58 -3.99 -0.74
C ARG A 71 2.73 -3.79 -1.73
N VAL A 72 2.77 -2.63 -2.38
CA VAL A 72 3.83 -2.28 -3.32
C VAL A 72 5.20 -2.23 -2.60
N PHE A 73 5.28 -1.58 -1.43
CA PHE A 73 6.49 -1.57 -0.61
C PHE A 73 6.94 -2.97 -0.17
N LEU A 74 6.01 -3.84 0.23
CA LEU A 74 6.34 -5.21 0.63
C LEU A 74 6.92 -6.03 -0.54
N PHE A 75 6.34 -5.87 -1.74
CA PHE A 75 6.85 -6.51 -2.95
C PHE A 75 8.25 -6.04 -3.33
N TYR A 76 8.52 -4.74 -3.23
CA TYR A 76 9.85 -4.20 -3.50
C TYR A 76 10.89 -4.64 -2.46
N ALA A 77 10.52 -4.64 -1.18
CA ALA A 77 11.39 -5.14 -0.11
C ALA A 77 11.77 -6.61 -0.33
N LEU A 78 10.80 -7.47 -0.67
CA LEU A 78 11.05 -8.88 -0.96
C LEU A 78 11.98 -9.06 -2.18
N LYS A 79 11.77 -8.29 -3.25
CA LYS A 79 12.65 -8.32 -4.42
C LYS A 79 14.08 -7.91 -4.08
N LEU A 80 14.24 -6.90 -3.23
CA LEU A 80 15.56 -6.40 -2.83
C LEU A 80 16.31 -7.43 -1.95
N VAL A 81 15.60 -8.09 -1.03
CA VAL A 81 16.15 -9.21 -0.24
C VAL A 81 16.59 -10.37 -1.13
N LEU A 82 15.77 -10.75 -2.12
CA LEU A 82 16.14 -11.81 -3.07
C LEU A 82 17.39 -11.44 -3.88
N LEU A 83 17.46 -10.19 -4.37
CA LEU A 83 18.59 -9.70 -5.14
C LEU A 83 19.86 -9.71 -4.30
N LEU A 84 19.81 -9.22 -3.06
CA LEU A 84 20.94 -9.27 -2.13
C LEU A 84 21.39 -10.71 -1.83
N ALA A 85 20.45 -11.65 -1.66
CA ALA A 85 20.77 -13.05 -1.42
C ALA A 85 21.50 -13.68 -2.62
N VAL A 86 21.01 -13.43 -3.85
CA VAL A 86 21.65 -13.91 -5.08
C VAL A 86 23.03 -13.27 -5.26
N SER A 87 23.17 -11.96 -5.06
CA SER A 87 24.46 -11.26 -5.13
C SER A 87 25.45 -11.79 -4.08
N SER A 88 24.99 -12.08 -2.87
CA SER A 88 25.84 -12.66 -1.82
C SER A 88 26.28 -14.07 -2.16
N LEU A 89 25.38 -14.90 -2.70
CA LEU A 89 25.72 -16.25 -3.15
C LEU A 89 26.74 -16.21 -4.30
N LEU A 90 26.55 -15.33 -5.29
CA LEU A 90 27.51 -15.14 -6.38
C LEU A 90 28.89 -14.75 -5.85
N MET A 91 28.97 -13.78 -4.93
CA MET A 91 30.23 -13.39 -4.30
C MET A 91 30.89 -14.53 -3.54
N VAL A 92 30.12 -15.34 -2.79
CA VAL A 92 30.64 -16.53 -2.10
C VAL A 92 31.20 -17.55 -3.09
N THR A 93 30.47 -17.84 -4.19
CA THR A 93 30.94 -18.79 -5.20
C THR A 93 32.15 -18.27 -6.01
N SER A 94 32.24 -16.95 -6.23
CA SER A 94 33.40 -16.34 -6.90
C SER A 94 34.62 -16.24 -5.99
N LEU A 95 34.43 -16.09 -4.68
CA LEU A 95 35.52 -16.10 -3.68
C LEU A 95 36.01 -17.53 -3.39
N ASP A 96 35.14 -18.54 -3.49
CA ASP A 96 35.51 -19.95 -3.39
C ASP A 96 36.27 -20.46 -4.63
N GLN A 97 36.08 -19.81 -5.79
CA GLN A 97 36.94 -19.95 -6.97
C GLN A 97 38.24 -19.11 -6.85
N GLY A 98 38.92 -19.21 -5.71
CA GLY A 98 40.36 -18.90 -5.62
C GLY A 98 41.19 -19.88 -6.47
N PRO A 99 42.32 -19.45 -7.04
CA PRO A 99 42.93 -20.02 -8.23
C PRO A 99 43.55 -21.39 -7.96
N ASN A 100 42.86 -22.46 -8.32
CA ASN A 100 43.50 -23.77 -8.47
C ASN A 100 44.39 -23.72 -9.71
N GLY A 101 45.68 -23.47 -9.45
CA GLY A 101 46.73 -23.39 -10.44
C GLY A 101 46.79 -24.66 -11.29
N VAL A 102 46.53 -24.48 -12.57
CA VAL A 102 47.22 -25.25 -13.60
C VAL A 102 48.40 -24.39 -13.98
N PHE A 103 49.57 -24.68 -13.39
CA PHE A 103 50.83 -24.27 -13.98
C PHE A 103 50.88 -24.90 -15.37
N GLU A 104 50.89 -24.08 -16.42
CA GLU A 104 51.33 -24.54 -17.73
C GLU A 104 52.81 -24.92 -17.62
N GLU A 105 53.08 -26.23 -17.46
CA GLU A 105 54.39 -26.83 -17.72
C GLU A 105 54.66 -26.78 -19.23
N SER A 106 54.87 -25.59 -19.76
CA SER A 106 55.13 -25.38 -21.20
C SER A 106 56.33 -24.49 -21.48
N GLU A 107 57.21 -24.19 -20.52
CA GLU A 107 58.49 -23.57 -20.83
C GLU A 107 59.58 -24.12 -19.91
N LEU A 108 60.33 -25.12 -20.39
CA LEU A 108 61.77 -25.33 -20.14
C LEU A 108 62.20 -26.69 -20.71
N ARG A 109 62.38 -26.76 -22.02
CA ARG A 109 63.42 -27.62 -22.60
C ARG A 109 64.08 -26.93 -23.78
N SER A 110 65.03 -26.05 -23.45
CA SER A 110 66.15 -25.71 -24.32
C SER A 110 67.39 -26.39 -23.74
N ASN A 111 67.77 -27.49 -24.38
CA ASN A 111 69.14 -27.91 -24.74
C ASN A 111 69.06 -29.31 -25.34
#